data_AF-A0A9D1P6S0-F1
#
_entry.id   AF-A0A9D1P6S0-F1
#
_cell.length_a   1.000
_cell.length_b   1.000
_cell.length_c   1.000
_cell.angle_alpha   90.00
_cell.angle_beta   90.00
_cell.angle_gamma   90.00
#
_symmetry.space_group_name_H-M   'P 1'
#
loop_
_entity.id
_entity.type
_entity.pdbx_description
1 polymer ?
#
loop_
_entity_poly.entity_id
_entity_poly.type
_entity_poly.pdbx_seq_one_letter_code
_entity_poly.pdbx_strand_id
1 'polypeptide(L)'
;MTEIIMWILAACALLGGLDRLAGNRFGLGKRFEEGFMLLGPTALSMAGIICLAPVLTLALEKSVVPLWHRIGLDPAILGGILAIDMGGYQLASELANSPATGLFGGILVAATFGCTLTFTIPVGMGMLSGQDKPLFARGILAGLAAFPVALLVGGLCCGLGIGRTIVESLPILLLCVLMMVGIVKFPQASVRVFTAFAAFLKALTTLGLIAGAFFYITDWQPFPHFTPLEEAMAIVSSIGIVLLGSLPFAEILRRLLKRPIQILGQKTGLNDFSVAGFLMGIISPVPVFTLMKDMDARGKVANAAFLVCGASALAAHMGFTFDVARDFVPQMLLTKLIGGVAGAACALLLMRKKTP
;
A
#
# COMPACT_ATOMS: atom_id res chain seq x y z
N MET A 1 16.48 0.31 -15.53
CA MET A 1 15.25 1.05 -15.14
C MET A 1 15.33 1.54 -13.70
N THR A 2 15.66 0.66 -12.75
CA THR A 2 15.85 1.01 -11.33
C THR A 2 16.83 2.16 -11.11
N GLU A 3 18.03 2.10 -11.72
CA GLU A 3 19.02 3.18 -11.57
C GLU A 3 18.51 4.55 -12.00
N ILE A 4 17.77 4.62 -13.11
CA ILE A 4 17.21 5.87 -13.63
C ILE A 4 16.21 6.46 -12.62
N ILE A 5 15.32 5.63 -12.08
CA ILE A 5 14.36 6.06 -11.04
C ILE A 5 15.12 6.63 -9.84
N MET A 6 16.21 5.98 -9.43
CA MET A 6 16.99 6.43 -8.28
C MET A 6 17.72 7.74 -8.52
N TRP A 7 18.29 7.93 -9.70
CA TRP A 7 18.88 9.21 -10.07
C TRP A 7 17.85 10.33 -10.11
N ILE A 8 16.63 10.05 -10.59
CA ILE A 8 15.52 11.00 -10.56
C ILE A 8 15.16 11.36 -9.10
N LEU A 9 15.02 10.37 -8.22
CA LEU A 9 14.70 10.61 -6.81
C LEU A 9 15.80 11.40 -6.10
N ALA A 10 17.07 11.06 -6.33
CA ALA A 10 18.20 11.80 -5.79
C ALA A 10 18.21 13.26 -6.27
N ALA A 11 17.98 13.50 -7.57
CA ALA A 11 17.85 14.84 -8.11
C ALA A 11 16.67 15.61 -7.49
N CYS A 12 15.53 14.96 -7.29
CA CYS A 12 14.37 15.56 -6.64
C CYS A 12 14.63 15.88 -5.15
N ALA A 13 15.40 15.04 -4.44
CA ALA A 13 15.83 15.32 -3.08
C ALA A 13 16.75 16.55 -3.02
N LEU A 14 17.71 16.65 -3.96
CA LEU A 14 18.56 17.84 -4.10
C LEU A 14 17.74 19.09 -4.39
N LEU A 15 16.84 19.04 -5.36
CA LEU A 15 15.95 20.17 -5.68
C LEU A 15 15.06 20.57 -4.51
N GLY A 16 14.50 19.59 -3.79
CA GLY A 16 13.70 19.83 -2.58
C GLY A 16 14.52 20.48 -1.46
N GLY A 17 15.72 19.95 -1.17
CA GLY A 17 16.63 20.52 -0.18
C GLY A 17 17.09 21.93 -0.54
N LEU A 18 17.44 22.19 -1.79
CA LEU A 18 17.83 23.52 -2.27
C LEU A 18 16.66 24.51 -2.22
N ASP A 19 15.44 24.09 -2.60
CA ASP A 19 14.25 24.93 -2.48
C ASP A 19 13.95 25.25 -1.02
N ARG A 20 14.11 24.28 -0.10
CA ARG A 20 14.01 24.51 1.36
C ARG A 20 14.97 25.61 1.82
N LEU A 21 16.24 25.52 1.43
CA LEU A 21 17.25 26.54 1.77
C LEU A 21 16.94 27.91 1.16
N ALA A 22 16.33 27.95 -0.03
CA ALA A 22 15.93 29.17 -0.71
C ALA A 22 14.61 29.79 -0.21
N GLY A 23 14.04 29.27 0.89
CA GLY A 23 12.79 29.76 1.47
C GLY A 23 11.51 29.15 0.87
N ASN A 24 11.62 27.97 0.26
CA ASN A 24 10.53 27.16 -0.28
C ASN A 24 9.68 27.90 -1.35
N ARG A 25 10.35 28.54 -2.30
CA ARG A 25 9.69 29.32 -3.37
C ARG A 25 8.92 28.43 -4.34
N PHE A 26 9.43 27.23 -4.62
CA PHE A 26 8.80 26.30 -5.55
C PHE A 26 7.83 25.34 -4.86
N GLY A 27 7.79 25.31 -3.52
CA GLY A 27 6.94 24.41 -2.74
C GLY A 27 7.47 22.98 -2.64
N LEU A 28 8.64 22.70 -3.20
CA LEU A 28 9.32 21.40 -3.14
C LEU A 28 10.04 21.23 -1.81
N GLY A 29 10.55 22.33 -1.24
CA GLY A 29 11.16 22.34 0.09
C GLY A 29 10.22 21.80 1.16
N LYS A 30 8.96 22.23 1.16
CA LYS A 30 7.93 21.73 2.08
C LYS A 30 7.72 20.22 1.94
N ARG A 31 7.72 19.69 0.71
CA ARG A 31 7.58 18.24 0.45
C ARG A 31 8.79 17.45 0.94
N PHE A 32 9.99 18.02 0.80
CA PHE A 32 11.20 17.45 1.37
C PHE A 32 11.11 17.39 2.91
N GLU A 33 10.66 18.48 3.57
CA GLU A 33 10.46 18.49 5.03
C GLU A 33 9.41 17.47 5.47
N GLU A 34 8.27 17.42 4.79
CA GLU A 34 7.21 16.44 5.04
C GLU A 34 7.74 15.01 4.97
N GLY A 35 8.61 14.71 4.00
CA GLY A 35 9.23 13.38 3.85
C GLY A 35 10.02 12.97 5.08
N PHE A 36 10.80 13.90 5.66
CA PHE A 36 11.53 13.66 6.90
C PHE A 36 10.61 13.54 8.11
N MET A 37 9.59 14.39 8.21
CA MET A 37 8.65 14.41 9.33
C MET A 37 7.78 13.14 9.41
N LEU A 38 7.66 12.40 8.31
CA LEU A 38 6.96 11.11 8.29
C LEU A 38 7.73 10.00 9.02
N LEU A 39 9.01 10.17 9.38
CA LEU A 39 9.78 9.16 10.11
C LEU A 39 9.11 8.70 11.40
N GLY A 40 8.65 9.63 12.24
CA GLY A 40 8.00 9.32 13.51
C GLY A 40 6.71 8.50 13.35
N PRO A 41 5.72 8.99 12.57
CA PRO A 41 4.50 8.25 12.29
C PRO A 41 4.76 6.88 11.64
N THR A 42 5.73 6.81 10.73
CA THR A 42 6.14 5.56 10.04
C THR A 42 6.73 4.57 11.04
N ALA A 43 7.65 5.01 11.92
CA ALA A 43 8.20 4.17 12.98
C ALA A 43 7.11 3.60 13.88
N LEU A 44 6.19 4.46 14.33
CA LEU A 44 5.09 4.06 15.22
C LEU A 44 4.17 3.02 14.59
N SER A 45 3.99 3.03 13.27
CA SER A 45 3.11 2.09 12.58
C SER A 45 3.74 0.75 12.25
N MET A 46 5.08 0.64 12.21
CA MET A 46 5.75 -0.58 11.70
C MET A 46 6.89 -1.15 12.53
N ALA A 47 7.62 -0.34 13.31
CA ALA A 47 8.86 -0.82 13.94
C ALA A 47 8.60 -2.04 14.83
N GLY A 48 7.53 -2.01 15.62
CA GLY A 48 7.20 -3.13 16.51
C GLY A 48 6.72 -4.40 15.79
N ILE A 49 6.02 -4.30 14.65
CA ILE A 49 5.63 -5.52 13.92
C ILE A 49 6.81 -6.13 13.18
N ILE A 50 7.79 -5.32 12.75
CA ILE A 50 9.07 -5.82 12.22
C ILE A 50 9.81 -6.58 13.32
N CYS A 51 9.89 -6.03 14.54
CA CYS A 51 10.46 -6.73 15.69
C CYS A 51 9.81 -8.09 15.97
N LEU A 52 8.48 -8.18 15.78
CA LEU A 52 7.70 -9.39 16.01
C LEU A 52 7.65 -10.34 14.81
N ALA A 53 8.13 -9.94 13.63
CA ALA A 53 7.95 -10.70 12.39
C ALA A 53 8.44 -12.15 12.51
N PRO A 54 9.65 -12.44 13.03
CA PRO A 54 10.11 -13.84 13.10
C PRO A 54 9.30 -14.68 14.10
N VAL A 55 8.79 -14.06 15.17
CA VAL A 55 7.89 -14.75 16.13
C VAL A 55 6.56 -15.10 15.46
N LEU A 56 6.01 -14.20 14.64
CA LEU A 56 4.79 -14.45 13.88
C LEU A 56 5.01 -15.54 12.81
N THR A 57 6.14 -15.51 12.12
CA THR A 57 6.54 -16.55 11.16
C THR A 57 6.58 -17.92 11.83
N LEU A 58 7.28 -18.08 12.95
CA LEU A 58 7.34 -19.34 13.71
C LEU A 58 5.95 -19.86 14.11
N ALA A 59 5.04 -18.96 14.48
CA ALA A 59 3.67 -19.33 14.81
C ALA A 59 2.91 -19.84 13.57
N LEU A 60 3.05 -19.19 12.42
CA LEU A 60 2.43 -19.59 11.17
C LEU A 60 3.02 -20.89 10.61
N GLU A 61 4.34 -21.07 10.68
CA GLU A 61 5.04 -22.30 10.28
C GLU A 61 4.52 -23.54 11.00
N LYS A 62 4.21 -23.41 12.29
CA LYS A 62 3.69 -24.52 13.10
C LYS A 62 2.20 -24.79 12.90
N SER A 63 1.44 -23.80 12.41
CA SER A 63 -0.03 -23.86 12.41
C SER A 63 -0.63 -23.93 11.01
N VAL A 64 -0.37 -22.93 10.16
CA VAL A 64 -1.06 -22.73 8.88
C VAL A 64 -0.25 -23.26 7.70
N VAL A 65 1.06 -23.09 7.74
CA VAL A 65 2.00 -23.47 6.65
C VAL A 65 1.90 -24.95 6.25
N PRO A 66 1.75 -25.93 7.17
CA PRO A 66 1.63 -27.34 6.78
C PRO A 66 0.39 -27.61 5.92
N LEU A 67 -0.70 -26.85 6.11
CA LEU A 67 -1.90 -26.93 5.27
C LEU A 67 -1.64 -26.34 3.89
N TRP A 68 -0.90 -25.24 3.80
CA TRP A 68 -0.52 -24.62 2.52
C TRP A 68 0.30 -25.57 1.64
N HIS A 69 1.29 -26.24 2.22
CA HIS A 69 2.10 -27.23 1.50
C HIS A 69 1.27 -28.40 0.96
N ARG A 70 0.27 -28.86 1.71
CA ARG A 70 -0.64 -29.95 1.26
C ARG A 70 -1.46 -29.55 0.04
N ILE A 71 -1.77 -28.26 -0.12
CA ILE A 71 -2.53 -27.72 -1.25
C ILE A 71 -1.60 -27.35 -2.43
N GLY A 72 -0.27 -27.44 -2.24
CA GLY A 72 0.73 -27.16 -3.27
C GLY A 72 1.01 -25.67 -3.50
N LEU A 73 0.60 -24.82 -2.55
CA LEU A 73 0.78 -23.36 -2.59
C LEU A 73 2.01 -22.94 -1.82
N ASP A 74 2.65 -21.85 -2.26
CA ASP A 74 3.74 -21.23 -1.51
C ASP A 74 3.16 -20.43 -0.31
N PRO A 75 3.64 -20.66 0.93
CA PRO A 75 3.13 -19.93 2.09
C PRO A 75 3.47 -18.44 2.09
N ALA A 76 4.37 -17.97 1.21
CA ALA A 76 4.67 -16.54 1.03
C ALA A 76 3.41 -15.66 0.87
N ILE A 77 2.35 -16.18 0.24
CA ILE A 77 1.09 -15.45 0.04
C ILE A 77 0.39 -15.07 1.34
N LEU A 78 0.64 -15.79 2.43
CA LEU A 78 0.11 -15.45 3.75
C LEU A 78 0.60 -14.08 4.22
N GLY A 79 1.85 -13.71 3.90
CA GLY A 79 2.38 -12.37 4.19
C GLY A 79 1.67 -11.27 3.40
N GLY A 80 1.16 -11.58 2.20
CA GLY A 80 0.42 -10.64 1.34
C GLY A 80 -0.92 -10.16 1.91
N ILE A 81 -1.40 -10.76 3.01
CA ILE A 81 -2.59 -10.32 3.74
C ILE A 81 -2.29 -9.05 4.56
N LEU A 82 -1.03 -8.83 4.93
CA LEU A 82 -0.58 -7.63 5.61
C LEU A 82 -0.02 -6.62 4.60
N ALA A 83 -0.10 -5.33 4.92
CA ALA A 83 0.59 -4.33 4.12
C ALA A 83 2.10 -4.60 4.09
N ILE A 84 2.72 -4.23 2.96
CA ILE A 84 4.16 -4.41 2.73
C ILE A 84 5.01 -3.89 3.89
N ASP A 85 4.63 -2.72 4.40
CA ASP A 85 5.28 -1.98 5.48
C ASP A 85 4.69 -2.26 6.86
N MET A 86 3.79 -3.24 6.99
CA MET A 86 3.24 -3.75 8.25
C MET A 86 3.66 -5.21 8.50
N GLY A 87 4.88 -5.56 8.10
CA GLY A 87 5.44 -6.91 8.27
C GLY A 87 5.08 -7.90 7.15
N GLY A 88 4.26 -7.49 6.17
CA GLY A 88 3.85 -8.38 5.08
C GLY A 88 5.03 -8.87 4.23
N TYR A 89 6.02 -8.01 4.00
CA TYR A 89 7.24 -8.40 3.29
C TYR A 89 8.08 -9.41 4.07
N GLN A 90 8.35 -9.14 5.35
CA GLN A 90 9.17 -10.00 6.21
C GLN A 90 8.53 -11.39 6.32
N LEU A 91 7.23 -11.44 6.65
CA LEU A 91 6.47 -12.68 6.73
C LEU A 91 6.50 -13.46 5.41
N ALA A 92 6.22 -12.80 4.28
CA ALA A 92 6.23 -13.47 2.99
C ALA A 92 7.61 -14.00 2.62
N SER A 93 8.67 -13.26 2.92
CA SER A 93 10.04 -13.63 2.56
C SER A 93 10.56 -14.80 3.38
N GLU A 94 10.24 -14.84 4.68
CA GLU A 94 10.63 -15.94 5.56
C GLU A 94 9.82 -17.21 5.27
N LEU A 95 8.54 -17.07 4.95
CA LEU A 95 7.64 -18.20 4.63
C LEU A 95 7.81 -18.75 3.21
N ALA A 96 8.60 -18.10 2.36
CA ALA A 96 8.66 -18.43 0.94
C ALA A 96 9.44 -19.73 0.69
N ASN A 97 8.89 -20.61 -0.15
CA ASN A 97 9.67 -21.72 -0.73
C ASN A 97 10.58 -21.26 -1.85
N SER A 98 10.24 -20.13 -2.50
CA SER A 98 10.99 -19.58 -3.62
C SER A 98 11.14 -18.06 -3.49
N PRO A 99 12.32 -17.49 -3.76
CA PRO A 99 12.53 -16.04 -3.67
C PRO A 99 11.54 -15.24 -4.53
N ALA A 100 11.21 -15.73 -5.73
CA ALA A 100 10.25 -15.08 -6.62
C ALA A 100 8.83 -15.00 -6.03
N THR A 101 8.38 -16.05 -5.34
CA THR A 101 7.05 -16.03 -4.70
C THR A 101 7.05 -15.23 -3.40
N GLY A 102 8.17 -15.20 -2.68
CA GLY A 102 8.41 -14.27 -1.58
C GLY A 102 8.27 -12.82 -2.00
N LEU A 103 8.88 -12.43 -3.13
CA LEU A 103 8.76 -11.07 -3.68
C LEU A 103 7.34 -10.78 -4.22
N PHE A 104 6.71 -11.77 -4.86
CA PHE A 104 5.33 -11.63 -5.34
C PHE A 104 4.35 -11.39 -4.17
N GLY A 105 4.39 -12.23 -3.14
CA GLY A 105 3.55 -12.10 -1.95
C GLY A 105 3.90 -10.88 -1.11
N GLY A 106 5.18 -10.72 -0.80
CA GLY A 106 5.71 -9.76 0.17
C GLY A 106 5.81 -8.33 -0.34
N ILE A 107 5.97 -8.12 -1.64
CA ILE A 107 6.03 -6.78 -2.23
C ILE A 107 4.73 -6.50 -2.97
N LEU A 108 4.34 -7.35 -3.92
CA LEU A 108 3.29 -6.98 -4.86
C LEU A 108 1.89 -7.17 -4.26
N VAL A 109 1.60 -8.35 -3.72
CA VAL A 109 0.32 -8.63 -3.04
C VAL A 109 0.19 -7.79 -1.77
N ALA A 110 1.23 -7.75 -0.93
CA ALA A 110 1.24 -6.96 0.29
C ALA A 110 1.04 -5.45 0.03
N ALA A 111 1.71 -4.89 -0.98
CA ALA A 111 1.55 -3.47 -1.31
C ALA A 111 0.19 -3.15 -1.93
N THR A 112 -0.58 -4.13 -2.40
CA THR A 112 -1.88 -3.93 -3.04
C THR A 112 -3.02 -4.43 -2.14
N PHE A 113 -3.25 -5.74 -2.10
CA PHE A 113 -4.30 -6.38 -1.28
C PHE A 113 -4.08 -6.11 0.21
N GLY A 114 -2.87 -6.36 0.71
CA GLY A 114 -2.54 -6.18 2.12
C GLY A 114 -2.80 -4.74 2.58
N CYS A 115 -2.28 -3.76 1.84
CA CYS A 115 -2.55 -2.33 2.08
C CYS A 115 -4.05 -2.00 2.06
N THR A 116 -4.81 -2.58 1.14
CA THR A 116 -6.27 -2.34 1.09
C THR A 116 -6.97 -2.84 2.34
N LEU A 117 -6.61 -4.06 2.77
CA LEU A 117 -7.22 -4.74 3.90
C LEU A 117 -6.86 -4.09 5.23
N THR A 118 -5.58 -3.79 5.46
CA THR A 118 -5.09 -3.28 6.74
C THR A 118 -5.20 -1.76 6.87
N PHE A 119 -5.25 -1.02 5.76
CA PHE A 119 -5.19 0.44 5.78
C PHE A 119 -6.33 1.12 5.02
N THR A 120 -6.45 0.91 3.71
CA THR A 120 -7.37 1.70 2.87
C THR A 120 -8.83 1.59 3.33
N ILE A 121 -9.32 0.36 3.57
CA ILE A 121 -10.71 0.15 4.00
C ILE A 121 -10.94 0.65 5.43
N PRO A 122 -10.16 0.23 6.45
CA PRO A 122 -10.38 0.69 7.83
C PRO A 122 -10.30 2.21 7.98
N VAL A 123 -9.26 2.84 7.42
CA VAL A 123 -9.05 4.29 7.54
C VAL A 123 -10.09 5.06 6.74
N GLY A 124 -10.38 4.64 5.51
CA GLY A 124 -11.44 5.26 4.69
C GLY A 124 -12.80 5.21 5.38
N MET A 125 -13.20 4.04 5.89
CA MET A 125 -14.49 3.88 6.60
C MET A 125 -14.57 4.65 7.92
N GLY A 126 -13.44 4.88 8.58
CA GLY A 126 -13.35 5.68 9.81
C GLY A 126 -13.42 7.19 9.54
N MET A 127 -12.76 7.67 8.49
CA MET A 127 -12.66 9.10 8.17
C MET A 127 -13.86 9.65 7.38
N LEU A 128 -14.50 8.83 6.54
CA LEU A 128 -15.54 9.30 5.63
C LEU A 128 -16.88 9.55 6.34
N SER A 129 -17.63 10.52 5.81
CA SER A 129 -18.98 10.85 6.28
C SER A 129 -20.01 9.80 5.83
N GLY A 130 -21.15 9.70 6.52
CA GLY A 130 -22.17 8.69 6.25
C GLY A 130 -22.69 8.65 4.80
N GLN A 131 -22.69 9.79 4.10
CA GLN A 131 -23.12 9.87 2.70
C GLN A 131 -22.06 9.38 1.71
N ASP A 132 -20.78 9.45 2.08
CA ASP A 132 -19.66 9.04 1.22
C ASP A 132 -19.32 7.56 1.36
N LYS A 133 -19.53 6.96 2.54
CA LYS A 133 -19.24 5.54 2.83
C LYS A 133 -19.84 4.56 1.80
N PRO A 134 -21.10 4.70 1.35
CA PRO A 134 -21.66 3.79 0.34
C PRO A 134 -20.95 3.89 -1.02
N LEU A 135 -20.56 5.09 -1.44
CA LEU A 135 -19.84 5.31 -2.70
C LEU A 135 -18.41 4.79 -2.62
N PHE A 136 -17.75 5.01 -1.47
CA PHE A 136 -16.45 4.43 -1.18
C PHE A 136 -16.50 2.90 -1.22
N ALA A 137 -17.47 2.27 -0.55
CA ALA A 137 -17.66 0.82 -0.57
C ALA A 137 -17.85 0.28 -1.98
N ARG A 138 -18.67 0.94 -2.81
CA ARG A 138 -18.84 0.59 -4.23
C ARG A 138 -17.53 0.66 -5.01
N GLY A 139 -16.69 1.65 -4.72
CA GLY A 139 -15.38 1.77 -5.35
C GLY A 139 -14.45 0.63 -4.94
N ILE A 140 -14.40 0.30 -3.64
CA ILE A 140 -13.65 -0.86 -3.15
C ILE A 140 -14.09 -2.14 -3.86
N LEU A 141 -15.40 -2.37 -4.01
CA LEU A 141 -15.91 -3.52 -4.77
C LEU A 141 -15.43 -3.54 -6.23
N ALA A 142 -15.49 -2.40 -6.93
CA ALA A 142 -15.01 -2.30 -8.30
C ALA A 142 -13.50 -2.54 -8.43
N GLY A 143 -12.71 -2.03 -7.48
CA GLY A 143 -11.27 -2.25 -7.41
C GLY A 143 -10.92 -3.72 -7.14
N LEU A 144 -11.61 -4.37 -6.20
CA LEU A 144 -11.46 -5.80 -5.93
C LEU A 144 -11.87 -6.68 -7.12
N ALA A 145 -12.89 -6.26 -7.89
CA ALA A 145 -13.28 -6.96 -9.11
C ALA A 145 -12.22 -6.86 -10.23
N ALA A 146 -11.51 -5.72 -10.32
CA ALA A 146 -10.42 -5.51 -11.26
C ALA A 146 -9.06 -6.03 -10.76
N PHE A 147 -8.99 -6.48 -9.51
CA PHE A 147 -7.78 -6.95 -8.85
C PHE A 147 -7.00 -8.07 -9.57
N PRO A 148 -7.63 -9.01 -10.30
CA PRO A 148 -6.90 -10.01 -11.07
C PRO A 148 -5.87 -9.41 -12.04
N VAL A 149 -6.09 -8.19 -12.55
CA VAL A 149 -5.14 -7.49 -13.41
C VAL A 149 -3.84 -7.19 -12.68
N ALA A 150 -3.92 -6.70 -11.44
CA ALA A 150 -2.76 -6.38 -10.61
C ALA A 150 -1.95 -7.65 -10.31
N LEU A 151 -2.62 -8.74 -9.95
CA LEU A 151 -1.99 -10.03 -9.66
C LEU A 151 -1.27 -10.62 -10.88
N LEU A 152 -1.91 -10.57 -12.05
CA LEU A 152 -1.30 -11.06 -13.30
C LEU A 152 -0.08 -10.22 -13.71
N VAL A 153 -0.22 -8.89 -13.70
CA VAL A 153 0.91 -7.98 -14.00
C VAL A 153 2.05 -8.24 -13.02
N GLY A 154 1.74 -8.31 -11.73
CA GLY A 154 2.74 -8.51 -10.69
C GLY A 154 3.48 -9.84 -10.82
N GLY A 155 2.75 -10.95 -10.97
CA GLY A 155 3.37 -12.26 -11.10
C GLY A 155 4.28 -12.35 -12.33
N LEU A 156 3.83 -11.81 -13.47
CA LEU A 156 4.64 -11.76 -14.69
C LEU A 156 5.87 -10.88 -14.52
N CYS A 157 5.75 -9.72 -13.87
CA CYS A 157 6.88 -8.85 -13.55
C CYS A 157 7.88 -9.49 -12.58
N CYS A 158 7.45 -10.41 -11.71
CA CYS A 158 8.32 -11.24 -10.86
C CYS A 158 9.00 -12.40 -11.60
N GLY A 159 8.72 -12.60 -12.89
CA GLY A 159 9.20 -13.76 -13.64
C GLY A 159 8.47 -15.06 -13.31
N LEU A 160 7.33 -15.00 -12.62
CA LEU A 160 6.48 -16.17 -12.43
C LEU A 160 5.78 -16.51 -13.75
N GLY A 161 5.82 -17.78 -14.15
CA GLY A 161 5.04 -18.26 -15.28
C GLY A 161 3.55 -18.07 -15.04
N ILE A 162 2.77 -17.82 -16.12
CA ILE A 162 1.32 -17.53 -16.05
C ILE A 162 0.58 -18.55 -15.17
N GLY A 163 0.86 -19.84 -15.33
CA GLY A 163 0.22 -20.90 -14.55
C GLY A 163 0.51 -20.79 -13.05
N ARG A 164 1.77 -20.52 -12.66
CA ARG A 164 2.15 -20.34 -11.26
C ARG A 164 1.52 -19.08 -10.70
N THR A 165 1.52 -17.97 -11.45
CA THR A 165 0.87 -16.72 -11.04
C THR A 165 -0.60 -16.93 -10.73
N ILE A 166 -1.34 -17.66 -11.57
CA ILE A 166 -2.77 -17.94 -11.34
C ILE A 166 -2.93 -18.77 -10.06
N VAL A 167 -2.17 -19.85 -9.90
CA VAL A 167 -2.26 -20.75 -8.75
C VAL A 167 -1.96 -20.02 -7.44
N GLU A 168 -0.86 -19.27 -7.38
CA GLU A 168 -0.49 -18.47 -6.21
C GLU A 168 -1.47 -17.33 -5.95
N SER A 169 -2.17 -16.84 -6.97
CA SER A 169 -3.19 -15.80 -6.83
C SER A 169 -4.52 -16.33 -6.25
N LEU A 170 -4.79 -17.64 -6.33
CA LEU A 170 -6.10 -18.21 -5.96
C LEU A 170 -6.53 -17.86 -4.52
N PRO A 171 -5.67 -17.95 -3.48
CA PRO A 171 -6.08 -17.60 -2.12
C PRO A 171 -6.50 -16.14 -2.00
N ILE A 172 -5.76 -15.23 -2.64
CA ILE A 172 -6.06 -13.80 -2.62
C ILE A 172 -7.35 -13.51 -3.39
N LEU A 173 -7.54 -14.13 -4.56
CA LEU A 173 -8.78 -14.01 -5.33
C LEU A 173 -10.00 -14.52 -4.56
N LEU A 174 -9.87 -15.64 -3.86
CA LEU A 174 -10.91 -16.16 -2.98
C LEU A 174 -11.24 -15.16 -1.87
N LEU A 175 -10.22 -14.60 -1.21
CA LEU A 175 -10.40 -13.55 -0.20
C LEU A 175 -11.07 -12.30 -0.79
N CYS A 176 -10.69 -11.85 -1.99
CA CYS A 176 -11.36 -10.76 -2.69
C CYS A 176 -12.85 -11.06 -2.89
N VAL A 177 -13.22 -12.26 -3.34
CA VAL A 177 -14.63 -12.66 -3.50
C VAL A 177 -15.37 -12.67 -2.16
N LEU A 178 -14.77 -13.25 -1.11
CA LEU A 178 -15.36 -13.26 0.23
C LEU A 178 -15.56 -11.85 0.78
N MET A 179 -14.58 -10.95 0.58
CA MET A 179 -14.67 -9.55 0.95
C MET A 179 -15.77 -8.84 0.17
N MET A 180 -15.87 -9.06 -1.14
CA MET A 180 -16.93 -8.47 -1.96
C MET A 180 -18.31 -8.92 -1.48
N VAL A 181 -18.50 -10.22 -1.23
CA VAL A 181 -19.76 -10.76 -0.69
C VAL A 181 -20.05 -10.18 0.69
N GLY A 182 -19.05 -10.07 1.57
CA GLY A 182 -19.18 -9.47 2.88
C GLY A 182 -19.63 -8.01 2.81
N ILE A 183 -18.96 -7.19 2.00
CA ILE A 183 -19.27 -5.76 1.85
C ILE A 183 -20.69 -5.57 1.28
N VAL A 184 -21.12 -6.41 0.33
CA VAL A 184 -22.46 -6.32 -0.28
C VAL A 184 -23.55 -6.79 0.68
N LYS A 185 -23.39 -7.97 1.30
CA LYS A 185 -24.44 -8.60 2.10
C LYS A 185 -24.47 -8.10 3.56
N PHE A 186 -23.32 -7.74 4.11
CA PHE A 186 -23.14 -7.42 5.53
C PHE A 186 -22.24 -6.19 5.76
N PRO A 187 -22.54 -5.02 5.15
CA PRO A 187 -21.64 -3.86 5.14
C PRO A 187 -21.21 -3.41 6.54
N GLN A 188 -22.13 -3.36 7.51
CA GLN A 188 -21.80 -2.97 8.88
C GLN A 188 -20.93 -4.00 9.61
N ALA A 189 -21.13 -5.29 9.35
CA ALA A 189 -20.30 -6.34 9.93
C ALA A 189 -18.90 -6.31 9.31
N SER A 190 -18.80 -6.13 7.97
CA SER A 190 -17.51 -5.99 7.29
C SER A 190 -16.70 -4.82 7.81
N VAL A 191 -17.31 -3.65 7.99
CA VAL A 191 -16.63 -2.49 8.61
C VAL A 191 -16.12 -2.84 10.00
N ARG A 192 -16.94 -3.47 10.86
CA ARG A 192 -16.51 -3.90 12.20
C ARG A 192 -15.33 -4.87 12.15
N VAL A 193 -15.35 -5.84 11.24
CA VAL A 193 -14.25 -6.81 11.08
C VAL A 193 -12.97 -6.10 10.65
N PHE A 194 -13.03 -5.23 9.64
CA PHE A 194 -11.84 -4.49 9.17
C PHE A 194 -11.29 -3.54 10.24
N THR A 195 -12.15 -2.85 10.98
CA THR A 195 -11.72 -1.98 12.09
C THR A 195 -11.12 -2.79 13.24
N ALA A 196 -11.71 -3.93 13.60
CA ALA A 196 -11.18 -4.81 14.64
C ALA A 196 -9.81 -5.38 14.23
N PHE A 197 -9.66 -5.78 12.96
CA PHE A 197 -8.40 -6.27 12.42
C PHE A 197 -7.30 -5.19 12.43
N ALA A 198 -7.61 -3.97 11.99
CA ALA A 198 -6.67 -2.85 12.06
C ALA A 198 -6.30 -2.49 13.51
N ALA A 199 -7.26 -2.54 14.45
CA ALA A 199 -7.00 -2.32 15.86
C ALA A 199 -6.10 -3.42 16.46
N PHE A 200 -6.31 -4.67 16.08
CA PHE A 200 -5.45 -5.80 16.45
C PHE A 200 -4.02 -5.60 15.95
N LEU A 201 -3.83 -5.26 14.67
CA LEU A 201 -2.50 -4.98 14.11
C LEU A 201 -1.82 -3.82 14.83
N LYS A 202 -2.55 -2.73 15.09
CA LYS A 202 -2.02 -1.61 15.87
C LYS A 202 -1.59 -2.04 17.28
N ALA A 203 -2.38 -2.87 17.95
CA ALA A 203 -2.02 -3.41 19.26
C ALA A 203 -0.76 -4.27 19.18
N LEU A 204 -0.65 -5.14 18.17
CA LEU A 204 0.51 -5.98 17.94
C LEU A 204 1.77 -5.16 17.68
N THR A 205 1.73 -4.19 16.77
CA THR A 205 2.83 -3.24 16.54
C THR A 205 3.19 -2.51 17.83
N THR A 206 2.21 -2.05 18.61
CA THR A 206 2.48 -1.32 19.86
C THR A 206 3.17 -2.22 20.88
N LEU A 207 2.73 -3.47 21.03
CA LEU A 207 3.35 -4.45 21.93
C LEU A 207 4.78 -4.78 21.50
N GLY A 208 5.01 -4.98 20.20
CA GLY A 208 6.35 -5.19 19.66
C GLY A 208 7.28 -4.01 19.92
N LEU A 209 6.76 -2.78 19.80
CA LEU A 209 7.52 -1.56 20.08
C LEU A 209 7.84 -1.44 21.57
N ILE A 210 6.88 -1.74 22.47
CA ILE A 210 7.10 -1.75 23.92
C ILE A 210 8.18 -2.77 24.29
N ALA A 211 8.07 -4.00 23.77
CA ALA A 211 9.05 -5.06 24.02
C ALA A 211 10.43 -4.68 23.48
N GLY A 212 10.51 -4.19 22.25
CA GLY A 212 11.77 -3.79 21.63
C GLY A 212 12.45 -2.63 22.36
N ALA A 213 11.69 -1.62 22.77
CA ALA A 213 12.23 -0.52 23.56
C ALA A 213 12.71 -0.99 24.94
N PHE A 214 11.94 -1.88 25.60
CA PHE A 214 12.33 -2.44 26.89
C PHE A 214 13.62 -3.27 26.80
N PHE A 215 13.72 -4.18 25.81
CA PHE A 215 14.91 -5.00 25.59
C PHE A 215 16.14 -4.15 25.26
N TYR A 216 15.97 -3.09 24.47
CA TYR A 216 17.05 -2.15 24.15
C TYR A 216 17.54 -1.37 25.39
N ILE A 217 16.63 -0.88 26.24
CA ILE A 217 17.01 -0.07 27.42
C ILE A 217 17.64 -0.93 28.53
N THR A 218 17.24 -2.19 28.63
CA THR A 218 17.64 -3.08 29.74
C THR A 218 18.74 -4.06 29.39
N ASP A 219 19.20 -4.10 28.13
CA ASP A 219 20.09 -5.11 27.58
C ASP A 219 19.61 -6.56 27.83
N TRP A 220 18.30 -6.74 28.02
CA TRP A 220 17.69 -8.05 28.29
C TRP A 220 17.02 -8.60 27.04
N GLN A 221 17.52 -9.72 26.52
CA GLN A 221 17.00 -10.39 25.33
C GLN A 221 16.40 -11.76 25.68
N PRO A 222 15.13 -11.84 26.10
CA PRO A 222 14.51 -13.10 26.48
C PRO A 222 14.13 -13.98 25.29
N PHE A 223 14.03 -13.43 24.08
CA PHE A 223 13.59 -14.13 22.87
C PHE A 223 14.69 -14.12 21.80
N PRO A 224 15.25 -15.28 21.43
CA PRO A 224 16.35 -15.33 20.44
C PRO A 224 15.97 -14.90 19.03
N HIS A 225 14.67 -14.91 18.69
CA HIS A 225 14.14 -14.61 17.35
C HIS A 225 13.41 -13.27 17.31
N PHE A 226 13.65 -12.39 18.28
CA PHE A 226 13.06 -11.05 18.28
C PHE A 226 14.01 -10.09 17.57
N THR A 227 13.57 -9.46 16.48
CA THR A 227 14.44 -8.54 15.75
C THR A 227 14.70 -7.29 16.60
N PRO A 228 15.97 -6.89 16.81
CA PRO A 228 16.30 -5.68 17.56
C PRO A 228 15.59 -4.44 17.04
N LEU A 229 15.17 -3.55 17.96
CA LEU A 229 14.45 -2.33 17.58
C LEU A 229 15.28 -1.42 16.67
N GLU A 230 16.60 -1.39 16.84
CA GLU A 230 17.49 -0.59 15.99
C GLU A 230 17.46 -1.05 14.53
N GLU A 231 17.41 -2.36 14.27
CA GLU A 231 17.29 -2.90 12.91
C GLU A 231 15.96 -2.50 12.27
N ALA A 232 14.87 -2.58 13.03
CA ALA A 232 13.57 -2.11 12.57
C ALA A 232 13.59 -0.59 12.27
N MET A 233 14.27 0.20 13.10
CA MET A 233 14.44 1.64 12.89
C MET A 233 15.35 1.98 11.71
N ALA A 234 16.29 1.12 11.34
CA ALA A 234 17.13 1.30 10.15
C ALA A 234 16.28 1.24 8.88
N ILE A 235 15.35 0.28 8.80
CA ILE A 235 14.37 0.18 7.69
C ILE A 235 13.53 1.46 7.62
N VAL A 236 12.98 1.90 8.76
CA VAL A 236 12.18 3.15 8.83
C VAL A 236 13.00 4.36 8.36
N SER A 237 14.26 4.45 8.78
CA SER A 237 15.17 5.53 8.39
C SER A 237 15.42 5.54 6.89
N SER A 238 15.63 4.37 6.29
CA SER A 238 15.80 4.23 4.84
C SER A 238 14.57 4.70 4.07
N ILE A 239 13.36 4.33 4.51
CA ILE A 239 12.11 4.84 3.94
C ILE A 239 12.08 6.37 4.00
N GLY A 240 12.41 6.96 5.15
CA GLY A 240 12.45 8.42 5.31
C GLY A 240 13.43 9.09 4.35
N ILE A 241 14.63 8.51 4.14
CA ILE A 241 15.62 9.00 3.18
C ILE A 241 15.05 8.98 1.75
N VAL A 242 14.37 7.91 1.35
CA VAL A 242 13.75 7.84 0.02
C VAL A 242 12.62 8.86 -0.12
N LEU A 243 11.82 9.06 0.93
CA LEU A 243 10.72 10.03 0.93
C LEU A 243 11.20 11.47 0.72
N LEU A 244 12.43 11.81 1.11
CA LEU A 244 13.05 13.12 0.83
C LEU A 244 13.09 13.42 -0.67
N GLY A 245 13.28 12.40 -1.52
CA GLY A 245 13.25 12.53 -2.98
C GLY A 245 11.90 12.23 -3.60
N SER A 246 11.19 11.24 -3.06
CA SER A 246 9.95 10.73 -3.66
C SER A 246 8.77 11.67 -3.50
N LEU A 247 8.66 12.42 -2.39
CA LEU A 247 7.59 13.40 -2.23
C LEU A 247 7.77 14.65 -3.11
N PRO A 248 8.98 15.25 -3.23
CA PRO A 248 9.22 16.28 -4.24
C PRO A 248 8.98 15.77 -5.66
N PHE A 249 9.44 14.56 -5.99
CA PHE A 249 9.16 13.93 -7.28
C PHE A 249 7.66 13.82 -7.54
N ALA A 250 6.90 13.32 -6.55
CA ALA A 250 5.46 13.18 -6.67
C ALA A 250 4.74 14.54 -6.84
N GLU A 251 5.23 15.60 -6.20
CA GLU A 251 4.72 16.96 -6.39
C GLU A 251 5.02 17.51 -7.80
N ILE A 252 6.23 17.27 -8.34
CA ILE A 252 6.57 17.62 -9.72
C ILE A 252 5.66 16.85 -10.68
N LEU A 253 5.55 15.53 -10.51
CA LEU A 253 4.72 14.68 -11.33
C LEU A 253 3.25 15.12 -11.30
N ARG A 254 2.73 15.45 -10.11
CA ARG A 254 1.37 16.01 -9.93
C ARG A 254 1.17 17.29 -10.74
N ARG A 255 2.16 18.19 -10.77
CA ARG A 255 2.08 19.44 -11.55
C ARG A 255 2.12 19.18 -13.05
N LEU A 256 3.00 18.29 -13.50
CA LEU A 256 3.12 17.91 -14.91
C LEU A 256 1.86 17.20 -15.43
N LEU A 257 1.30 16.30 -14.62
CA LEU A 257 0.13 15.51 -14.99
C LEU A 257 -1.21 16.22 -14.74
N LYS A 258 -1.22 17.40 -14.12
CA LYS A 258 -2.47 18.14 -13.83
C LYS A 258 -3.29 18.39 -15.08
N ARG A 259 -2.72 19.03 -16.10
CA ARG A 259 -3.42 19.33 -17.37
C ARG A 259 -3.90 18.09 -18.11
N PRO A 260 -3.06 17.06 -18.39
CA PRO A 260 -3.51 15.90 -19.15
C PRO A 260 -4.61 15.11 -18.41
N ILE A 261 -4.53 14.97 -17.08
CA ILE A 261 -5.57 14.27 -16.33
C ILE A 261 -6.85 15.13 -16.23
N GLN A 262 -6.77 16.46 -16.15
CA GLN A 262 -7.95 17.32 -16.21
C GLN A 262 -8.71 17.17 -17.54
N ILE A 263 -7.99 17.12 -18.67
CA ILE A 263 -8.59 16.87 -19.99
C ILE A 263 -9.27 15.49 -20.03
N LEU A 264 -8.64 14.47 -19.45
CA LEU A 264 -9.23 13.14 -19.32
C LEU A 264 -10.46 13.14 -18.39
N GLY A 265 -10.42 13.93 -17.32
CA GLY A 265 -11.52 14.15 -16.38
C GLY A 265 -12.75 14.72 -17.06
N GLN A 266 -12.60 15.73 -17.90
CA GLN A 266 -13.70 16.31 -18.68
C GLN A 266 -14.37 15.28 -19.61
N LYS A 267 -13.56 14.43 -20.28
CA LYS A 267 -14.09 13.36 -21.14
C LYS A 267 -14.85 12.30 -20.34
N THR A 268 -14.30 11.91 -19.19
CA THR A 268 -14.88 10.90 -18.30
C THR A 268 -16.03 11.44 -17.45
N GLY A 269 -16.24 12.76 -17.39
CA GLY A 269 -17.31 13.40 -16.62
C GLY A 269 -16.98 13.51 -15.12
N LEU A 270 -15.70 13.67 -14.79
CA LEU A 270 -15.19 13.84 -13.44
C LEU A 270 -14.85 15.30 -13.16
N ASN A 271 -15.11 15.78 -11.94
CA ASN A 271 -14.72 17.10 -11.51
C ASN A 271 -13.21 17.18 -11.16
N ASP A 272 -12.69 18.40 -11.00
CA ASP A 272 -11.27 18.64 -10.70
C ASP A 272 -10.79 17.96 -9.41
N PHE A 273 -11.65 17.88 -8.39
CA PHE A 273 -11.32 17.21 -7.12
C PHE A 273 -11.14 15.70 -7.30
N SER A 274 -11.98 15.07 -8.13
CA SER A 274 -11.89 13.66 -8.45
C SER A 274 -10.63 13.34 -9.24
N VAL A 275 -10.26 14.21 -10.18
CA VAL A 275 -9.00 14.13 -10.92
C VAL A 275 -7.80 14.27 -9.98
N ALA A 276 -7.82 15.27 -9.10
CA ALA A 276 -6.76 15.48 -8.12
C ALA A 276 -6.63 14.30 -7.15
N GLY A 277 -7.74 13.63 -6.84
CA GLY A 277 -7.77 12.42 -6.02
C GLY A 277 -6.84 11.32 -6.53
N PHE A 278 -6.82 11.04 -7.83
CA PHE A 278 -5.94 10.00 -8.38
C PHE A 278 -4.47 10.33 -8.17
N LEU A 279 -4.09 11.58 -8.44
CA LEU A 279 -2.72 12.07 -8.24
C LEU A 279 -2.31 12.02 -6.77
N MET A 280 -3.20 12.40 -5.86
CA MET A 280 -2.94 12.32 -4.42
C MET A 280 -2.89 10.88 -3.94
N GLY A 281 -3.74 10.00 -4.45
CA GLY A 281 -3.82 8.59 -4.04
C GLY A 281 -2.54 7.82 -4.30
N ILE A 282 -1.83 8.14 -5.39
CA ILE A 282 -0.50 7.61 -5.69
C ILE A 282 0.51 7.93 -4.58
N ILE A 283 0.31 9.03 -3.86
CA ILE A 283 1.17 9.48 -2.75
C ILE A 283 0.64 8.94 -1.42
N SER A 284 -0.64 9.15 -1.13
CA SER A 284 -1.29 8.73 0.09
C SER A 284 -2.80 8.69 -0.09
N PRO A 285 -3.51 7.69 0.47
CA PRO A 285 -4.97 7.67 0.44
C PRO A 285 -5.61 8.69 1.39
N VAL A 286 -4.90 9.16 2.43
CA VAL A 286 -5.47 10.04 3.48
C VAL A 286 -5.97 11.38 2.91
N PRO A 287 -5.19 12.12 2.08
CA PRO A 287 -5.69 13.33 1.42
C PRO A 287 -6.86 13.06 0.47
N VAL A 288 -6.97 11.85 -0.10
CA VAL A 288 -8.10 11.49 -0.96
C VAL A 288 -9.37 11.35 -0.13
N PHE A 289 -9.29 10.75 1.06
CA PHE A 289 -10.43 10.62 1.96
C PHE A 289 -10.95 11.97 2.44
N THR A 290 -10.07 12.92 2.75
CA THR A 290 -10.48 14.27 3.18
C THR A 290 -11.09 15.07 2.03
N LEU A 291 -10.59 14.90 0.80
CA LEU A 291 -11.12 15.55 -0.40
C LEU A 291 -12.40 14.89 -0.92
N MET A 292 -12.70 13.66 -0.48
CA MET A 292 -13.76 12.85 -1.08
C MET A 292 -15.11 13.57 -1.05
N LYS A 293 -15.42 14.32 0.01
CA LYS A 293 -16.67 15.09 0.14
C LYS A 293 -16.92 16.06 -1.02
N ASP A 294 -15.85 16.59 -1.62
CA ASP A 294 -15.88 17.58 -2.71
C ASP A 294 -15.91 16.93 -4.11
N MET A 295 -15.80 15.60 -4.19
CA MET A 295 -15.83 14.84 -5.43
C MET A 295 -17.26 14.57 -5.90
N ASP A 296 -17.44 14.48 -7.21
CA ASP A 296 -18.68 13.96 -7.78
C ASP A 296 -18.83 12.46 -7.47
N ALA A 297 -20.06 11.95 -7.51
CA ALA A 297 -20.33 10.57 -7.12
C ALA A 297 -19.54 9.54 -7.95
N ARG A 298 -19.31 9.77 -9.25
CA ARG A 298 -18.54 8.86 -10.10
C ARG A 298 -17.06 8.92 -9.72
N GLY A 299 -16.56 10.11 -9.45
CA GLY A 299 -15.22 10.36 -8.95
C GLY A 299 -14.93 9.72 -7.60
N LYS A 300 -15.87 9.74 -6.66
CA LYS A 300 -15.77 9.04 -5.37
C LYS A 300 -15.56 7.52 -5.58
N VAL A 301 -16.40 6.89 -6.41
CA VAL A 301 -16.29 5.46 -6.71
C VAL A 301 -14.98 5.14 -7.44
N ALA A 302 -14.62 5.94 -8.45
CA ALA A 302 -13.41 5.69 -9.25
C ALA A 302 -12.12 5.88 -8.44
N ASN A 303 -12.05 6.90 -7.58
CA ASN A 303 -10.92 7.09 -6.67
C ASN A 303 -10.80 5.96 -5.66
N ALA A 304 -11.91 5.56 -5.04
CA ALA A 304 -11.91 4.44 -4.11
C ALA A 304 -11.46 3.12 -4.79
N ALA A 305 -11.88 2.89 -6.03
CA ALA A 305 -11.44 1.74 -6.81
C ALA A 305 -9.95 1.81 -7.19
N PHE A 306 -9.46 3.00 -7.55
CA PHE A 306 -8.04 3.22 -7.83
C PHE A 306 -7.18 2.91 -6.60
N LEU A 307 -7.61 3.34 -5.42
CA LEU A 307 -6.85 3.18 -4.17
C LEU A 307 -6.62 1.71 -3.78
N VAL A 308 -7.45 0.75 -4.25
CA VAL A 308 -7.25 -0.68 -3.98
C VAL A 308 -5.85 -1.17 -4.41
N CYS A 309 -5.32 -0.60 -5.49
CA CYS A 309 -3.99 -0.95 -5.98
C CYS A 309 -3.03 0.24 -5.97
N GLY A 310 -3.51 1.43 -6.31
CA GLY A 310 -2.68 2.62 -6.53
C GLY A 310 -2.22 3.34 -5.27
N ALA A 311 -2.81 3.06 -4.10
CA ALA A 311 -2.51 3.78 -2.86
C ALA A 311 -1.01 3.74 -2.50
N SER A 312 -0.42 4.91 -2.22
CA SER A 312 0.95 5.05 -1.70
C SER A 312 2.07 4.50 -2.60
N ALA A 313 1.82 4.33 -3.91
CA ALA A 313 2.79 3.81 -4.86
C ALA A 313 4.10 4.62 -4.94
N LEU A 314 4.06 5.95 -4.86
CA LEU A 314 5.25 6.83 -4.93
C LEU A 314 5.78 7.30 -3.56
N ALA A 315 5.14 6.89 -2.47
CA ALA A 315 5.56 7.27 -1.12
C ALA A 315 6.03 6.03 -0.35
N ALA A 316 5.32 5.66 0.72
CA ALA A 316 5.72 4.60 1.66
C ALA A 316 6.13 3.29 0.97
N HIS A 317 5.37 2.82 -0.02
CA HIS A 317 5.66 1.51 -0.63
C HIS A 317 6.86 1.55 -1.59
N MET A 318 7.10 2.66 -2.29
CA MET A 318 8.34 2.85 -3.05
C MET A 318 9.54 2.93 -2.12
N GLY A 319 9.45 3.73 -1.05
CA GLY A 319 10.51 3.86 -0.06
C GLY A 319 10.86 2.52 0.57
N PHE A 320 9.84 1.75 0.95
CA PHE A 320 10.03 0.42 1.52
C PHE A 320 10.65 -0.55 0.51
N THR A 321 10.08 -0.65 -0.69
CA THR A 321 10.59 -1.57 -1.73
C THR A 321 12.03 -1.22 -2.11
N PHE A 322 12.37 0.07 -2.13
CA PHE A 322 13.72 0.52 -2.40
C PHE A 322 14.74 -0.04 -1.41
N ASP A 323 14.39 -0.04 -0.13
CA ASP A 323 15.25 -0.52 0.95
C ASP A 323 15.45 -2.03 0.89
N VAL A 324 14.36 -2.78 0.81
CA VAL A 324 14.41 -4.24 0.98
C VAL A 324 14.65 -5.02 -0.31
N ALA A 325 14.29 -4.45 -1.46
CA ALA A 325 14.31 -5.11 -2.76
C ALA A 325 14.39 -4.08 -3.90
N ARG A 326 15.45 -3.29 -3.92
CA ARG A 326 15.65 -2.15 -4.83
C ARG A 326 15.28 -2.43 -6.29
N ASP A 327 15.69 -3.58 -6.82
CA ASP A 327 15.44 -3.96 -8.22
C ASP A 327 13.97 -4.27 -8.55
N PHE A 328 13.11 -4.36 -7.54
CA PHE A 328 11.67 -4.61 -7.66
C PHE A 328 10.81 -3.35 -7.60
N VAL A 329 11.41 -2.16 -7.39
CA VAL A 329 10.68 -0.88 -7.39
C VAL A 329 9.85 -0.71 -8.67
N PRO A 330 10.38 -0.93 -9.90
CA PRO A 330 9.57 -0.79 -11.10
C PRO A 330 8.39 -1.77 -11.19
N GLN A 331 8.58 -3.02 -10.78
CA GLN A 331 7.58 -4.08 -10.80
C GLN A 331 6.44 -3.75 -9.83
N MET A 332 6.79 -3.24 -8.64
CA MET A 332 5.84 -2.73 -7.66
C MET A 332 5.03 -1.56 -8.22
N LEU A 333 5.68 -0.58 -8.87
CA LEU A 333 4.99 0.54 -9.50
C LEU A 333 4.04 0.09 -10.62
N LEU A 334 4.50 -0.79 -11.52
CA LEU A 334 3.68 -1.30 -12.62
C LEU A 334 2.45 -2.02 -12.09
N THR A 335 2.62 -2.92 -11.12
CA THR A 335 1.53 -3.67 -10.48
C THR A 335 0.49 -2.72 -9.87
N LYS A 336 0.94 -1.75 -9.05
CA LYS A 336 0.06 -0.82 -8.36
C LYS A 336 -0.65 0.13 -9.31
N LEU A 337 0.07 0.73 -10.25
CA LEU A 337 -0.48 1.74 -11.15
C LEU A 337 -1.40 1.11 -12.20
N ILE A 338 -1.01 -0.01 -12.83
CA ILE A 338 -1.86 -0.71 -13.80
C ILE A 338 -3.10 -1.25 -13.08
N GLY A 339 -2.94 -1.88 -11.91
CA GLY A 339 -4.05 -2.32 -11.08
C GLY A 339 -4.99 -1.18 -10.68
N GLY A 340 -4.44 -0.03 -10.30
CA GLY A 340 -5.21 1.15 -9.90
C GLY A 340 -6.01 1.72 -11.07
N VAL A 341 -5.37 1.86 -12.23
CA VAL A 341 -6.04 2.30 -13.46
C VAL A 341 -7.12 1.32 -13.88
N ALA A 342 -6.87 0.01 -13.80
CA ALA A 342 -7.87 -1.02 -14.09
C ALA A 342 -9.08 -0.92 -13.15
N GLY A 343 -8.85 -0.71 -11.84
CA GLY A 343 -9.90 -0.47 -10.86
C GLY A 343 -10.73 0.79 -11.15
N ALA A 344 -10.06 1.91 -11.44
CA ALA A 344 -10.73 3.15 -11.82
C ALA A 344 -11.56 2.99 -13.11
N ALA A 345 -11.01 2.33 -14.13
CA ALA A 345 -11.70 2.05 -15.38
C ALA A 345 -12.93 1.17 -15.16
N CYS A 346 -12.80 0.09 -14.38
CA CYS A 346 -13.91 -0.77 -13.99
C CYS A 346 -15.03 0.03 -13.30
N ALA A 347 -14.68 0.88 -12.32
CA ALA A 347 -15.64 1.75 -11.65
C ALA A 347 -16.35 2.72 -12.61
N LEU A 348 -15.62 3.34 -13.53
CA LEU A 348 -16.18 4.29 -14.49
C LEU A 348 -17.11 3.63 -15.53
N LEU A 349 -16.86 2.36 -15.88
CA LEU A 349 -17.71 1.56 -16.75
C LEU A 349 -19.00 1.13 -16.03
N LEU A 350 -18.90 0.73 -14.77
CA LEU A 350 -20.05 0.34 -13.95
C LEU A 350 -20.95 1.54 -13.60
N MET A 351 -20.37 2.73 -13.43
CA MET A 351 -21.09 3.95 -13.11
C MET A 351 -21.53 4.68 -14.39
N ARG A 352 -22.80 4.52 -14.80
CA ARG A 352 -23.41 5.28 -15.92
C ARG A 352 -23.16 6.78 -15.75
N LYS A 353 -22.75 7.44 -16.84
CA LYS A 353 -22.66 8.90 -16.92
C LYS A 353 -24.08 9.44 -16.74
N LYS A 354 -24.33 10.27 -15.72
CA LYS A 354 -25.56 11.06 -15.69
C LYS A 354 -25.50 11.97 -16.91
N THR A 355 -26.41 11.79 -17.85
CA THR A 355 -26.63 12.76 -18.94
C THR A 355 -27.02 14.09 -18.29
N PRO A 356 -26.46 15.21 -18.79
CA PRO A 356 -26.74 16.54 -18.24
C PRO A 356 -28.23 16.88 -18.28
#